data_AF-A0AAD1INU3-F1
#
_entry.id   AF-A0AAD1INU3-F1
#
_cell.length_a   1.000
_cell.length_b   1.000
_cell.length_c   1.000
_cell.angle_alpha   90.00
_cell.angle_beta   90.00
_cell.angle_gamma   90.00
#
_symmetry.space_group_name_H-M   'P 1'
#
loop_
_entity.id
_entity.type
_entity.pdbx_description
1 polymer ?
#
loop_
_entity_poly.entity_id
_entity_poly.type
_entity_poly.pdbx_seq_one_letter_code
_entity_poly.pdbx_strand_id
1 'polypeptide(L)'
;MLSEKEYQERLDRIQALRQQLAQRLSGSLVSNPALAEELNGQIDALVDAATNADATKATPPDGGLAALIGLGPQAAQQFGDATTSHGVVPYDEQVNSERIVAVGDLYYLYQHEQIGVFKVVQKLKELFEAGAVRLSAGPGAYRLYQFDRRDVLRYTRRDRLDAYRRVLGYGRGLGSAQSRPNTDFHMLFAQFVNQVTLFWRDKRISDVIRERALDPSFGSIAVVRRSGLDLRNNLKFTSFGHLNVMRVELMQVLEESFRILGAPDVIDLFGADNAWDVVDEVLIRYFDERLQSSPRQRMAVTGREVLRWLAGPHILETARGEFEALLMQIAEPAEEWLTSAQAMSLARRTGTDRVLPWEQLGRAGIAAAVAERSPVTMPRTRSPRAMPPPVYPRRNGRGTYRGGRSGRRVTAYPRP
;
A
#
# COMPACT_ATOMS: atom_id res chain seq x y z
N MET A 1 -14.36 -26.57 20.80
CA MET A 1 -15.33 -25.58 20.27
C MET A 1 -16.34 -25.25 21.36
N LEU A 2 -16.80 -24.00 21.43
CA LEU A 2 -17.90 -23.59 22.31
C LEU A 2 -19.23 -23.83 21.58
N SER A 3 -20.25 -24.28 22.31
CA SER A 3 -21.64 -24.20 21.82
C SER A 3 -22.08 -22.74 21.73
N GLU A 4 -23.12 -22.45 20.95
CA GLU A 4 -23.72 -21.11 20.85
C GLU A 4 -24.16 -20.60 22.22
N LYS A 5 -24.71 -21.48 23.07
CA LYS A 5 -25.08 -21.14 24.46
C LYS A 5 -23.86 -20.79 25.30
N GLU A 6 -22.80 -21.60 25.25
CA GLU A 6 -21.56 -21.31 25.97
C GLU A 6 -20.90 -20.02 25.47
N TYR A 7 -20.98 -19.74 24.17
CA TYR A 7 -20.49 -18.50 23.56
C TYR A 7 -21.29 -17.28 24.01
N GLN A 8 -22.63 -17.36 24.02
CA GLN A 8 -23.50 -16.30 24.54
C GLN A 8 -23.25 -16.04 26.03
N GLU A 9 -23.19 -17.10 26.85
CA GLU A 9 -22.85 -16.96 28.28
C GLU A 9 -21.47 -16.32 28.47
N ARG A 10 -20.50 -16.62 27.61
CA ARG A 10 -19.17 -16.01 27.65
C ARG A 10 -19.24 -14.52 27.30
N LEU A 11 -19.97 -14.15 26.25
CA LEU A 11 -20.18 -12.75 25.88
C LEU A 11 -20.86 -11.98 27.03
N ASP A 12 -21.89 -12.56 27.64
CA ASP A 12 -22.58 -11.96 28.78
C ASP A 12 -21.65 -11.77 29.98
N ARG A 13 -20.80 -12.75 30.29
CA ARG A 13 -19.78 -12.63 31.34
C ARG A 13 -18.75 -11.54 31.03
N ILE A 14 -18.31 -11.41 29.77
CA ILE A 14 -17.38 -10.35 29.34
C ILE A 14 -18.04 -8.98 29.48
N GLN A 15 -19.30 -8.83 29.03
CA GLN A 15 -20.03 -7.57 29.15
C GLN A 15 -20.30 -7.22 30.62
N ALA A 16 -20.68 -8.20 31.44
CA ALA A 16 -20.86 -8.02 32.88
C ALA A 16 -19.55 -7.59 33.56
N LEU A 17 -18.41 -8.18 33.20
CA LEU A 17 -17.09 -7.79 33.70
C LEU A 17 -16.76 -6.34 33.30
N ARG A 18 -16.95 -5.98 32.02
CA ARG A 18 -16.75 -4.60 31.53
C ARG A 18 -17.63 -3.60 32.29
N GLN A 19 -18.90 -3.94 32.50
CA GLN A 19 -19.84 -3.10 33.23
C GLN A 19 -19.44 -2.94 34.71
N GLN A 20 -19.04 -4.03 35.39
CA GLN A 20 -18.59 -3.98 36.78
C GLN A 20 -17.30 -3.16 36.94
N LEU A 21 -16.33 -3.31 36.02
CA LEU A 21 -15.10 -2.52 36.03
C LEU A 21 -15.38 -1.04 35.76
N ALA A 22 -16.23 -0.73 34.78
CA ALA A 22 -16.64 0.65 34.49
C ALA A 22 -17.37 1.30 35.68
N GLN A 23 -18.23 0.56 36.39
CA GLN A 23 -18.91 1.06 37.59
C GLN A 23 -17.93 1.32 38.74
N ARG A 24 -17.07 0.35 39.06
CA ARG A 24 -16.09 0.44 40.16
C ARG A 24 -15.06 1.54 39.95
N LEU A 25 -14.65 1.74 38.71
CA LEU A 25 -13.61 2.69 38.34
C LEU A 25 -14.18 3.98 37.74
N SER A 26 -15.49 4.19 37.78
CA SER A 26 -16.15 5.37 37.18
C SER A 26 -15.52 6.70 37.61
N GLY A 27 -15.19 6.86 38.90
CA GLY A 27 -14.53 8.06 39.41
C GLY A 27 -13.07 8.22 38.96
N SER A 28 -12.31 7.13 38.83
CA SER A 28 -10.90 7.15 38.42
C SER A 28 -10.72 7.18 36.89
N LEU A 29 -11.66 6.62 36.13
CA LEU A 29 -11.70 6.66 34.67
C LEU A 29 -11.97 8.08 34.16
N VAL A 30 -12.77 8.87 34.90
CA VAL A 30 -13.02 10.28 34.58
C VAL A 30 -11.80 11.15 34.85
N SER A 31 -10.97 10.82 35.85
CA SER A 31 -9.76 11.59 36.16
C SER A 31 -8.52 11.14 35.38
N ASN A 32 -8.47 9.89 34.92
CA ASN A 32 -7.33 9.34 34.19
C ASN A 32 -7.76 8.52 32.95
N PRO A 33 -7.85 9.14 31.76
CA PRO A 33 -8.24 8.45 30.53
C PRO A 33 -7.22 7.39 30.07
N ALA A 34 -5.94 7.53 30.40
CA ALA A 34 -4.93 6.52 30.05
C ALA A 34 -5.20 5.18 30.77
N LEU A 35 -5.76 5.23 31.98
CA LEU A 35 -6.17 4.05 32.73
C LEU A 35 -7.35 3.33 32.07
N ALA A 36 -8.24 4.06 31.37
CA ALA A 36 -9.33 3.46 30.60
C ALA A 36 -8.80 2.68 29.39
N GLU A 37 -7.80 3.22 28.70
CA GLU A 37 -7.16 2.53 27.56
C GLU A 37 -6.41 1.27 28.01
N GLU A 38 -5.62 1.38 29.08
CA GLU A 38 -4.89 0.24 29.65
C GLU A 38 -5.82 -0.90 30.09
N LEU A 39 -6.92 -0.58 30.78
CA LEU A 39 -7.90 -1.58 31.18
C LEU A 39 -8.59 -2.24 29.99
N ASN A 40 -8.95 -1.48 28.97
CA ASN A 40 -9.51 -2.05 27.75
C ASN A 40 -8.51 -2.96 27.05
N GLY A 41 -7.23 -2.56 26.98
CA GLY A 41 -6.15 -3.40 26.45
C GLY A 41 -5.97 -4.71 27.21
N GLN A 42 -5.99 -4.67 28.55
CA GLN A 42 -5.89 -5.87 29.39
C GLN A 42 -7.10 -6.80 29.22
N ILE A 43 -8.32 -6.24 29.13
CA ILE A 43 -9.54 -7.02 28.87
C ILE A 43 -9.46 -7.68 27.49
N ASP A 44 -9.06 -6.94 26.47
CA ASP A 44 -8.94 -7.46 25.11
C ASP A 44 -7.88 -8.58 25.03
N ALA A 45 -6.72 -8.41 25.69
CA ALA A 45 -5.70 -9.45 25.79
C ALA A 45 -6.21 -10.74 26.47
N LEU A 46 -7.03 -10.61 27.52
CA LEU A 46 -7.66 -11.77 28.18
C LEU A 46 -8.71 -12.44 27.28
N VAL A 47 -9.47 -11.66 26.50
CA VAL A 47 -10.44 -12.17 25.53
C VAL A 47 -9.74 -12.91 24.38
N ASP A 48 -8.63 -12.37 23.89
CA ASP A 48 -7.82 -12.99 22.83
C ASP A 48 -7.17 -14.29 23.33
N ALA A 49 -6.61 -14.28 24.55
CA ALA A 49 -6.06 -15.49 25.17
C ALA A 49 -7.14 -16.59 25.33
N ALA A 50 -8.35 -16.23 25.77
CA ALA A 50 -9.46 -17.15 25.88
C ALA A 50 -9.91 -17.70 24.51
N THR A 51 -9.96 -16.83 23.49
CA THR A 51 -10.34 -17.21 22.13
C THR A 51 -9.29 -18.14 21.49
N ASN A 52 -8.00 -17.90 21.72
CA ASN A 52 -6.91 -18.77 21.29
C ASN A 52 -6.92 -20.12 22.01
N ALA A 53 -7.22 -20.15 23.31
CA ALA A 53 -7.38 -21.39 24.07
C ALA A 53 -8.58 -22.23 23.56
N ASP A 54 -9.65 -21.58 23.08
CA ASP A 54 -10.78 -22.28 22.49
C ASP A 54 -10.50 -22.80 21.08
N ALA A 55 -9.63 -22.12 20.33
CA ALA A 55 -9.19 -22.52 18.99
C ALA A 55 -8.33 -23.79 19.00
N THR A 56 -7.60 -24.07 20.09
CA THR A 56 -6.76 -25.28 20.23
C THR A 56 -7.52 -26.50 20.75
N LYS A 57 -8.77 -26.36 21.20
CA LYS A 57 -9.61 -27.49 21.61
C LYS A 57 -9.91 -28.37 20.38
N ALA A 58 -9.54 -29.65 20.47
CA ALA A 58 -9.76 -30.62 19.40
C ALA A 58 -11.20 -30.58 18.89
N THR A 59 -11.35 -30.45 17.57
CA THR A 59 -12.65 -30.60 16.91
C THR A 59 -13.11 -32.04 17.13
N PRO A 60 -14.35 -32.28 17.60
CA PRO A 60 -14.91 -33.62 17.64
C PRO A 60 -14.85 -34.26 16.23
N PRO A 61 -14.57 -35.57 16.11
CA PRO A 61 -14.43 -36.21 14.80
C PRO A 61 -15.76 -36.15 14.03
N ASP A 62 -15.81 -35.35 12.96
CA ASP A 62 -16.96 -35.22 12.05
C ASP A 62 -17.04 -36.42 11.12
N GLY A 63 -17.42 -37.57 11.69
CA GLY A 63 -17.37 -38.93 11.11
C GLY A 63 -18.16 -39.18 9.82
N GLY A 64 -18.33 -38.19 8.95
CA GLY A 64 -18.85 -38.32 7.60
C GLY A 64 -19.52 -37.04 7.09
N LEU A 65 -18.79 -35.92 7.08
CA LEU A 65 -19.15 -34.65 6.41
C LEU A 65 -20.58 -34.17 6.67
N ALA A 66 -20.94 -33.88 7.94
CA ALA A 66 -22.28 -33.46 8.39
C ALA A 66 -23.49 -34.35 7.96
N ALA A 67 -23.21 -35.52 7.38
CA ALA A 67 -24.08 -36.25 6.45
C ALA A 67 -24.70 -35.37 5.35
N LEU A 68 -23.88 -34.44 4.88
CA LEU A 68 -23.83 -33.75 3.60
C LEU A 68 -24.86 -32.70 3.25
N ILE A 69 -25.94 -32.48 4.00
CA ILE A 69 -26.71 -31.20 4.11
C ILE A 69 -28.05 -31.38 4.87
N GLY A 70 -28.02 -32.13 5.98
CA GLY A 70 -29.21 -32.32 6.81
C GLY A 70 -28.96 -32.58 8.30
N LEU A 71 -27.81 -32.18 8.85
CA LEU A 71 -27.48 -32.19 10.29
C LEU A 71 -27.48 -33.61 10.93
N GLY A 72 -26.34 -34.32 10.85
CA GLY A 72 -26.15 -35.70 11.34
C GLY A 72 -26.38 -35.94 12.86
N PRO A 73 -26.11 -37.14 13.40
CA PRO A 73 -26.43 -37.53 14.79
C PRO A 73 -25.68 -36.72 15.88
N GLN A 74 -24.71 -35.91 15.47
CA GLN A 74 -23.95 -34.99 16.32
C GLN A 74 -24.37 -33.52 16.11
N ALA A 75 -25.41 -33.27 15.31
CA ALA A 75 -25.95 -31.94 15.14
C ALA A 75 -26.69 -31.47 16.39
N ALA A 76 -26.73 -30.15 16.55
CA ALA A 76 -27.47 -29.49 17.61
C ALA A 76 -28.92 -29.97 17.64
N GLN A 77 -29.31 -30.66 18.70
CA GLN A 77 -30.69 -31.14 18.90
C GLN A 77 -31.57 -30.05 19.52
N GLN A 78 -30.96 -29.07 20.18
CA GLN A 78 -31.63 -27.93 20.80
C GLN A 78 -31.02 -26.62 20.30
N PHE A 79 -31.82 -25.54 20.36
CA PHE A 79 -31.33 -24.19 20.13
C PHE A 79 -30.21 -23.87 21.14
N GLY A 80 -29.08 -23.35 20.65
CA GLY A 80 -27.90 -23.07 21.49
C GLY A 80 -26.84 -24.18 21.51
N ASP A 81 -27.15 -25.41 21.05
CA ASP A 81 -26.16 -26.49 20.93
C ASP A 81 -25.33 -26.40 19.64
N ALA A 82 -25.72 -25.49 18.73
CA ALA A 82 -25.01 -25.25 17.49
C ALA A 82 -23.60 -24.76 17.79
N THR A 83 -22.60 -25.39 17.17
CA THR A 83 -21.23 -24.95 17.34
C THR A 83 -21.03 -23.64 16.60
N THR A 84 -20.37 -22.70 17.27
CA THR A 84 -19.94 -21.47 16.62
C THR A 84 -18.79 -21.76 15.66
N SER A 85 -18.81 -21.13 14.49
CA SER A 85 -17.69 -21.25 13.53
C SER A 85 -16.41 -20.74 14.18
N HIS A 86 -15.27 -21.34 13.84
CA HIS A 86 -13.98 -20.78 14.21
C HIS A 86 -13.93 -19.31 13.80
N GLY A 87 -13.39 -18.47 14.68
CA GLY A 87 -12.95 -17.14 14.27
C GLY A 87 -11.96 -17.32 13.13
N VAL A 88 -12.25 -16.71 11.99
CA VAL A 88 -11.27 -16.68 10.89
C VAL A 88 -10.10 -15.85 11.41
N VAL A 89 -8.90 -16.43 11.43
CA VAL A 89 -7.66 -15.72 11.78
C VAL A 89 -7.67 -14.39 11.04
N PRO A 90 -7.44 -13.24 11.72
CA PRO A 90 -7.44 -11.95 11.07
C PRO A 90 -6.59 -12.00 9.80
N TYR A 91 -7.22 -11.66 8.67
CA TYR A 91 -6.69 -11.90 7.33
C TYR A 91 -5.27 -11.32 7.09
N ASP A 92 -4.89 -10.32 7.90
CA ASP A 92 -3.69 -9.51 7.77
C ASP A 92 -2.48 -9.99 8.61
N GLU A 93 -2.66 -10.92 9.55
CA GLU A 93 -1.53 -11.53 10.32
C GLU A 93 -0.57 -12.35 9.43
N GLN A 94 -1.02 -12.74 8.24
CA GLN A 94 -0.25 -13.55 7.30
C GLN A 94 0.64 -12.73 6.34
N VAL A 95 0.64 -11.39 6.43
CA VAL A 95 1.51 -10.56 5.59
C VAL A 95 2.92 -10.54 6.17
N ASN A 96 3.83 -11.29 5.55
CA ASN A 96 5.24 -11.30 5.97
C ASN A 96 5.85 -9.90 5.82
N SER A 97 6.21 -9.27 6.95
CA SER A 97 6.84 -7.95 7.06
C SER A 97 8.00 -7.78 6.09
N GLU A 98 8.80 -8.81 5.86
CA GLU A 98 9.94 -8.78 4.94
C GLU A 98 9.52 -8.35 3.52
N ARG A 99 8.34 -8.77 3.07
CA ARG A 99 7.83 -8.45 1.73
C ARG A 99 7.47 -6.98 1.60
N ILE A 100 6.85 -6.39 2.61
CA ILE A 100 6.53 -4.96 2.61
C ILE A 100 7.81 -4.12 2.64
N VAL A 101 8.80 -4.53 3.45
CA VAL A 101 10.13 -3.88 3.43
C VAL A 101 10.73 -3.93 2.02
N ALA A 102 10.58 -5.04 1.31
CA ALA A 102 11.06 -5.16 -0.07
C ALA A 102 10.34 -4.23 -1.04
N VAL A 103 9.04 -4.00 -0.86
CA VAL A 103 8.30 -2.97 -1.61
C VAL A 103 8.85 -1.58 -1.33
N GLY A 104 9.16 -1.27 -0.08
CA GLY A 104 9.80 0.00 0.30
C GLY A 104 11.14 0.22 -0.44
N ASP A 105 11.99 -0.80 -0.46
CA ASP A 105 13.26 -0.76 -1.20
C ASP A 105 13.03 -0.63 -2.72
N LEU A 106 12.04 -1.34 -3.27
CA LEU A 106 11.68 -1.24 -4.69
C LEU A 106 11.18 0.17 -5.05
N TYR A 107 10.38 0.79 -4.19
CA TYR A 107 9.89 2.15 -4.37
C TYR A 107 11.06 3.15 -4.38
N TYR A 108 12.03 2.97 -3.48
CA TYR A 108 13.27 3.75 -3.48
C TYR A 108 14.05 3.63 -4.80
N LEU A 109 14.21 2.39 -5.29
CA LEU A 109 14.86 2.10 -6.57
C LEU A 109 14.11 2.73 -7.75
N TYR A 110 12.77 2.68 -7.75
CA TYR A 110 11.95 3.31 -8.78
C TYR A 110 12.19 4.82 -8.85
N GLN A 111 12.26 5.51 -7.71
CA GLN A 111 12.54 6.95 -7.72
C GLN A 111 13.93 7.27 -8.29
N HIS A 112 14.94 6.43 -8.00
CA HIS A 112 16.28 6.57 -8.58
C HIS A 112 16.33 6.24 -10.09
N GLU A 113 15.49 5.32 -10.55
CA GLU A 113 15.28 5.09 -11.99
C GLU A 113 14.64 6.31 -12.66
N GLN A 114 13.66 6.97 -12.02
CA GLN A 114 13.04 8.19 -12.54
C GLN A 114 13.95 9.42 -12.47
N ILE A 115 14.86 9.47 -11.50
CA ILE A 115 15.93 10.46 -11.46
C ILE A 115 16.91 10.22 -12.63
N GLY A 116 17.09 8.98 -13.06
CA GLY A 116 17.94 8.64 -14.19
C GLY A 116 19.32 8.14 -13.78
N VAL A 117 19.55 7.78 -12.51
CA VAL A 117 20.86 7.30 -12.02
C VAL A 117 21.39 6.14 -12.86
N PHE A 118 20.56 5.11 -13.09
CA PHE A 118 20.97 3.95 -13.89
C PHE A 118 21.24 4.31 -15.36
N LYS A 119 20.44 5.23 -15.92
CA LYS A 119 20.58 5.71 -17.31
C LYS A 119 21.87 6.52 -17.49
N VAL A 120 22.22 7.36 -16.52
CA VAL A 120 23.46 8.13 -16.50
C VAL A 120 24.68 7.21 -16.43
N VAL A 121 24.69 6.24 -15.50
CA VAL A 121 25.83 5.29 -15.40
C VAL A 121 25.98 4.46 -16.66
N GLN A 122 24.88 4.01 -17.26
CA GLN A 122 24.92 3.32 -18.55
C GLN A 122 25.51 4.22 -19.64
N LYS A 123 25.16 5.51 -19.64
CA LYS A 123 25.72 6.45 -20.62
C LYS A 123 27.21 6.69 -20.41
N LEU A 124 27.65 6.81 -19.16
CA LEU A 124 29.07 6.91 -18.82
C LEU A 124 29.87 5.70 -19.28
N LYS A 125 29.32 4.49 -19.08
CA LYS A 125 29.89 3.25 -19.62
C LYS A 125 30.06 3.33 -21.14
N GLU A 126 29.01 3.68 -21.88
CA GLU A 126 29.07 3.81 -23.35
C GLU A 126 30.16 4.79 -23.81
N LEU A 127 30.24 5.95 -23.16
CA LEU A 127 31.22 6.98 -23.52
C LEU A 127 32.65 6.53 -23.17
N PHE A 128 32.82 5.80 -22.08
CA PHE A 128 34.10 5.22 -21.66
C PHE A 128 34.58 4.15 -22.66
N GLU A 129 33.71 3.23 -23.07
CA GLU A 129 34.02 2.21 -24.08
C GLU A 129 34.35 2.81 -25.45
N ALA A 130 33.65 3.88 -25.83
CA ALA A 130 33.91 4.61 -27.07
C ALA A 130 35.21 5.44 -27.04
N GLY A 131 35.88 5.56 -25.88
CA GLY A 131 37.03 6.43 -25.71
C GLY A 131 36.69 7.92 -25.83
N ALA A 132 35.40 8.29 -25.72
CA ALA A 132 34.93 9.68 -25.81
C ALA A 132 35.25 10.47 -24.53
N VAL A 133 35.51 9.77 -23.43
CA VAL A 133 35.83 10.34 -22.12
C VAL A 133 37.30 10.16 -21.80
N ARG A 134 37.94 11.20 -21.27
CA ARG A 134 39.36 11.17 -20.85
C ARG A 134 39.54 10.56 -19.46
N LEU A 135 38.98 9.37 -19.24
CA LEU A 135 39.21 8.55 -18.06
C LEU A 135 40.28 7.50 -18.40
N SER A 136 41.49 7.64 -17.84
CA SER A 136 42.63 6.77 -18.19
C SER A 136 43.07 5.90 -17.02
N ALA A 137 43.27 6.51 -15.84
CA ALA A 137 43.66 5.85 -14.61
C ALA A 137 42.96 6.54 -13.45
N GLY A 138 42.03 5.85 -12.80
CA GLY A 138 41.24 6.41 -11.72
C GLY A 138 40.27 5.39 -11.12
N PRO A 139 39.80 5.64 -9.89
CA PRO A 139 38.86 4.74 -9.22
C PRO A 139 37.53 4.63 -9.98
N GLY A 140 37.06 5.70 -10.62
CA GLY A 140 35.87 5.70 -11.46
C GLY A 140 36.05 4.87 -12.71
N ALA A 141 37.16 5.06 -13.43
CA ALA A 141 37.51 4.24 -14.61
C ALA A 141 37.55 2.74 -14.29
N TYR A 142 38.18 2.36 -13.16
CA TYR A 142 38.26 0.97 -12.74
C TYR A 142 36.88 0.39 -12.35
N ARG A 143 36.04 1.17 -11.66
CA ARG A 143 34.68 0.74 -11.31
C ARG A 143 33.79 0.62 -12.54
N LEU A 144 33.90 1.53 -13.51
CA LEU A 144 33.18 1.43 -14.80
C LEU A 144 33.55 0.15 -15.54
N TYR A 145 34.84 -0.23 -15.55
CA TYR A 145 35.29 -1.50 -16.11
C TYR A 145 34.69 -2.71 -15.37
N GLN A 146 34.70 -2.72 -14.04
CA GLN A 146 34.06 -3.79 -13.25
C GLN A 146 32.55 -3.85 -13.49
N PHE A 147 31.92 -2.69 -13.64
CA PHE A 147 30.50 -2.55 -13.89
C PHE A 147 30.13 -3.18 -15.24
N ASP A 148 30.89 -2.92 -16.29
CA ASP A 148 30.69 -3.54 -17.61
C ASP A 148 30.86 -5.07 -17.55
N ARG A 149 31.94 -5.56 -16.94
CA ARG A 149 32.21 -7.02 -16.88
C ARG A 149 31.11 -7.84 -16.21
N ARG A 150 30.31 -7.23 -15.34
CA ARG A 150 29.23 -7.87 -14.59
C ARG A 150 27.85 -7.69 -15.24
N ASP A 151 27.75 -6.97 -16.35
CA ASP A 151 26.48 -6.59 -16.98
C ASP A 151 25.60 -7.79 -17.34
N VAL A 152 26.20 -8.88 -17.83
CA VAL A 152 25.49 -10.12 -18.23
C VAL A 152 24.77 -10.81 -17.06
N LEU A 153 25.25 -10.63 -15.83
CA LEU A 153 24.70 -11.27 -14.64
C LEU A 153 23.63 -10.44 -13.95
N ARG A 154 23.39 -9.20 -14.39
CA ARG A 154 22.51 -8.25 -13.71
C ARG A 154 21.11 -8.24 -14.27
N TYR A 155 20.15 -7.88 -13.43
CA TYR A 155 18.81 -7.53 -13.90
C TYR A 155 18.84 -6.36 -14.90
N THR A 156 18.22 -6.58 -16.05
CA THR A 156 18.14 -5.59 -17.10
C THR A 156 17.16 -4.47 -16.73
N ARG A 157 17.21 -3.35 -17.47
CA ARG A 157 16.21 -2.29 -17.33
C ARG A 157 14.78 -2.81 -17.52
N ARG A 158 14.58 -3.76 -18.45
CA ARG A 158 13.27 -4.36 -18.70
C ARG A 158 12.77 -5.10 -17.46
N ASP A 159 13.63 -5.89 -16.82
CA ASP A 159 13.25 -6.63 -15.61
C ASP A 159 12.85 -5.67 -14.49
N ARG A 160 13.61 -4.59 -14.29
CA ARG A 160 13.28 -3.55 -13.30
C ARG A 160 11.92 -2.91 -13.58
N LEU A 161 11.66 -2.50 -14.82
CA LEU A 161 10.39 -1.89 -15.22
C LEU A 161 9.21 -2.85 -15.03
N ASP A 162 9.37 -4.13 -15.34
CA ASP A 162 8.35 -5.16 -15.10
C ASP A 162 8.07 -5.31 -13.60
N ALA A 163 9.10 -5.26 -12.74
CA ALA A 163 8.94 -5.29 -11.29
C ALA A 163 8.21 -4.05 -10.74
N TYR A 164 8.59 -2.84 -11.17
CA TYR A 164 7.93 -1.60 -10.78
C TYR A 164 6.45 -1.60 -11.19
N ARG A 165 6.16 -2.08 -12.40
CA ARG A 165 4.79 -2.16 -12.90
C ARG A 165 3.95 -3.13 -12.09
N ARG A 166 4.47 -4.32 -11.82
CA ARG A 166 3.75 -5.36 -11.08
C ARG A 166 3.44 -4.96 -9.65
N VAL A 167 4.39 -4.31 -8.97
CA VAL A 167 4.28 -4.02 -7.53
C VAL A 167 3.69 -2.63 -7.27
N LEU A 168 4.12 -1.62 -8.02
CA LEU A 168 3.75 -0.22 -7.78
C LEU A 168 2.76 0.33 -8.81
N GLY A 169 2.50 -0.41 -9.89
CA GLY A 169 1.70 0.08 -11.02
C GLY A 169 2.43 1.09 -11.91
N TYR A 170 3.71 1.34 -11.62
CA TYR A 170 4.48 2.37 -12.31
C TYR A 170 5.21 1.85 -13.54
N GLY A 171 5.33 2.69 -14.56
CA GLY A 171 5.99 2.36 -15.83
C GLY A 171 5.03 2.30 -17.01
N ARG A 172 5.57 2.50 -18.22
CA ARG A 172 4.83 2.47 -19.49
C ARG A 172 5.25 1.25 -20.32
N GLY A 173 4.34 0.68 -21.09
CA GLY A 173 4.60 -0.44 -22.00
C GLY A 173 3.71 -1.66 -21.80
N LEU A 174 3.81 -2.65 -22.68
CA LEU A 174 3.24 -3.99 -22.46
C LEU A 174 4.28 -4.75 -21.61
N GLY A 175 4.00 -4.92 -20.31
CA GLY A 175 4.86 -5.73 -19.45
C GLY A 175 4.88 -7.19 -19.90
N SER A 176 5.63 -8.05 -19.21
CA SER A 176 5.52 -9.51 -19.46
C SER A 176 4.05 -9.95 -19.46
N ALA A 177 3.66 -10.78 -20.44
CA ALA A 177 2.26 -11.12 -20.74
C ALA A 177 1.46 -11.71 -19.56
N GLN A 178 2.16 -12.14 -18.50
CA GLN A 178 1.61 -12.77 -17.30
C GLN A 178 1.53 -11.82 -16.08
N SER A 179 2.04 -10.59 -16.16
CA SER A 179 2.11 -9.68 -15.02
C SER A 179 1.12 -8.51 -15.15
N ARG A 180 0.06 -8.55 -14.34
CA ARG A 180 -0.90 -7.45 -14.23
C ARG A 180 -0.29 -6.28 -13.45
N PRO A 181 -0.43 -5.03 -13.92
CA PRO A 181 0.03 -3.86 -13.18
C PRO A 181 -0.79 -3.64 -11.91
N ASN A 182 -0.14 -3.20 -10.83
CA ASN A 182 -0.83 -2.81 -9.59
C ASN A 182 -1.36 -1.38 -9.69
N THR A 183 -2.55 -1.20 -10.27
CA THR A 183 -3.15 0.13 -10.49
C THR A 183 -3.51 0.86 -9.20
N ASP A 184 -3.69 0.15 -8.10
CA ASP A 184 -4.27 0.71 -6.87
C ASP A 184 -3.21 1.26 -5.91
N PHE A 185 -1.95 0.81 -6.04
CA PHE A 185 -0.86 1.16 -5.14
C PHE A 185 -0.74 2.67 -4.91
N HIS A 186 -0.63 3.45 -5.99
CA HIS A 186 -0.38 4.88 -5.87
C HIS A 186 -1.49 5.60 -5.12
N MET A 187 -2.75 5.26 -5.43
CA MET A 187 -3.91 5.83 -4.78
C MET A 187 -3.95 5.47 -3.29
N LEU A 188 -3.77 4.19 -2.96
CA LEU A 188 -3.78 3.71 -1.57
C LEU A 188 -2.64 4.31 -0.76
N PHE A 189 -1.44 4.41 -1.35
CA PHE A 189 -0.28 5.00 -0.70
C PHE A 189 -0.44 6.49 -0.47
N ALA A 190 -0.87 7.24 -1.49
CA ALA A 190 -1.17 8.67 -1.36
C ALA A 190 -2.30 8.92 -0.35
N GLN A 191 -3.32 8.05 -0.32
CA GLN A 191 -4.41 8.14 0.65
C GLN A 191 -3.87 7.92 2.07
N PHE A 192 -3.10 6.87 2.31
CA PHE A 192 -2.50 6.60 3.61
C PHE A 192 -1.66 7.79 4.09
N VAL A 193 -0.73 8.27 3.28
CA VAL A 193 0.10 9.44 3.60
C VAL A 193 -0.76 10.68 3.89
N ASN A 194 -1.79 10.94 3.08
CA ASN A 194 -2.72 12.04 3.36
C ASN A 194 -3.42 11.87 4.72
N GLN A 195 -3.91 10.68 5.06
CA GLN A 195 -4.58 10.45 6.36
C GLN A 195 -3.63 10.64 7.54
N VAL A 196 -2.37 10.17 7.44
CA VAL A 196 -1.36 10.39 8.48
C VAL A 196 -1.10 11.89 8.67
N THR A 197 -0.90 12.64 7.59
CA THR A 197 -0.64 14.09 7.67
C THR A 197 -1.84 14.86 8.22
N LEU A 198 -3.06 14.54 7.80
CA LEU A 198 -4.28 15.15 8.32
C LEU A 198 -4.44 14.87 9.81
N PHE A 199 -4.26 13.63 10.24
CA PHE A 199 -4.34 13.24 11.65
C PHE A 199 -3.42 14.08 12.53
N TRP A 200 -2.14 14.22 12.15
CA TRP A 200 -1.18 15.00 12.94
C TRP A 200 -1.44 16.50 12.92
N ARG A 201 -2.00 17.06 11.84
CA ARG A 201 -2.43 18.47 11.83
C ARG A 201 -3.63 18.70 12.74
N ASP A 202 -4.64 17.86 12.62
CA ASP A 202 -5.85 17.95 13.43
C ASP A 202 -5.53 17.72 14.92
N LYS A 203 -4.59 16.81 15.22
CA LYS A 203 -4.09 16.57 16.57
C LYS A 203 -3.36 17.79 17.14
N ARG A 204 -2.42 18.41 16.39
CA ARG A 204 -1.75 19.65 16.84
C ARG A 204 -2.74 20.78 17.14
N ILE A 205 -3.78 20.92 16.31
CA ILE A 205 -4.85 21.89 16.55
C ILE A 205 -5.65 21.52 17.80
N SER A 206 -6.00 20.23 17.95
CA SER A 206 -6.70 19.71 19.11
C SER A 206 -5.94 19.99 20.41
N ASP A 207 -4.62 19.76 20.43
CA ASP A 207 -3.80 19.94 21.63
C ASP A 207 -3.73 21.41 22.08
N VAL A 208 -3.93 22.36 21.16
CA VAL A 208 -3.99 23.80 21.48
C VAL A 208 -5.38 24.26 21.91
N ILE A 209 -6.44 23.75 21.27
CA ILE A 209 -7.82 24.20 21.49
C ILE A 209 -8.46 23.53 22.71
N ARG A 210 -8.04 22.31 23.06
CA ARG A 210 -8.70 21.52 24.09
C ARG A 210 -8.30 21.99 25.49
N GLU A 211 -9.31 22.30 26.31
CA GLU A 211 -9.14 22.61 27.73
C GLU A 211 -8.94 21.34 28.58
N ARG A 212 -9.43 20.17 28.11
CA ARG A 212 -9.39 18.91 28.85
C ARG A 212 -8.86 17.76 27.99
N ALA A 213 -8.04 16.90 28.61
CA ALA A 213 -7.47 15.70 27.99
C ALA A 213 -8.50 14.64 27.52
N LEU A 214 -9.78 14.81 27.85
CA LEU A 214 -10.88 13.91 27.50
C LEU A 214 -11.65 14.28 26.22
N ASP A 215 -11.57 15.52 25.74
CA ASP A 215 -12.31 15.89 24.51
C ASP A 215 -11.87 15.03 23.30
N PRO A 216 -12.76 14.63 22.40
CA PRO A 216 -12.34 13.88 21.22
C PRO A 216 -11.32 14.69 20.40
N SER A 217 -10.15 14.10 20.10
CA SER A 217 -9.25 14.66 19.08
C SER A 217 -10.01 14.76 17.76
N PHE A 218 -9.83 15.87 17.04
CA PHE A 218 -10.45 16.06 15.74
C PHE A 218 -9.95 15.04 14.69
N GLY A 219 -8.77 14.44 14.91
CA GLY A 219 -8.19 13.43 14.03
C GLY A 219 -8.70 12.00 14.31
N SER A 220 -9.24 11.34 13.27
CA SER A 220 -9.70 9.95 13.38
C SER A 220 -8.57 8.95 13.10
N ILE A 221 -8.02 8.39 14.17
CA ILE A 221 -6.97 7.35 14.10
C ILE A 221 -7.46 6.06 13.42
N ALA A 222 -8.75 5.77 13.51
CA ALA A 222 -9.38 4.63 12.85
C ALA A 222 -9.29 4.73 11.32
N VAL A 223 -9.41 5.95 10.76
CA VAL A 223 -9.28 6.18 9.31
C VAL A 223 -7.84 5.96 8.86
N VAL A 224 -6.86 6.42 9.65
CA VAL A 224 -5.43 6.17 9.38
C VAL A 224 -5.16 4.67 9.36
N ARG A 225 -5.55 3.96 10.43
CA ARG A 225 -5.36 2.50 10.54
C ARG A 225 -6.01 1.78 9.36
N ARG A 226 -7.26 2.12 9.04
CA ARG A 226 -7.97 1.51 7.91
C ARG A 226 -7.23 1.70 6.58
N SER A 227 -6.79 2.92 6.29
CA SER A 227 -6.06 3.22 5.05
C SER A 227 -4.71 2.48 4.96
N GLY A 228 -4.02 2.30 6.08
CA GLY A 228 -2.80 1.50 6.12
C GLY A 228 -3.05 0.01 5.94
N LEU A 229 -4.11 -0.54 6.54
CA LEU A 229 -4.53 -1.94 6.32
C LEU A 229 -4.91 -2.20 4.85
N ASP A 230 -5.63 -1.27 4.22
CA ASP A 230 -5.99 -1.38 2.81
C ASP A 230 -4.74 -1.40 1.90
N LEU A 231 -3.73 -0.58 2.23
CA LEU A 231 -2.43 -0.61 1.55
C LEU A 231 -1.68 -1.92 1.79
N ARG A 232 -1.59 -2.43 3.03
CA ARG A 232 -0.93 -3.72 3.33
C ARG A 232 -1.56 -4.87 2.57
N ASN A 233 -2.89 -4.91 2.51
CA ASN A 233 -3.63 -5.91 1.79
C ASN A 233 -3.30 -5.88 0.28
N ASN A 234 -3.23 -4.70 -0.33
CA ASN A 234 -2.79 -4.56 -1.72
C ASN A 234 -1.36 -5.10 -1.93
N LEU A 235 -0.43 -4.80 -1.01
CA LEU A 235 0.96 -5.24 -1.11
C LEU A 235 1.11 -6.76 -0.95
N LYS A 236 0.31 -7.40 -0.09
CA LYS A 236 0.29 -8.86 0.12
C LYS A 236 0.20 -9.64 -1.20
N PHE A 237 -0.64 -9.16 -2.13
CA PHE A 237 -0.88 -9.81 -3.42
C PHE A 237 0.05 -9.37 -4.54
N THR A 238 0.94 -8.42 -4.32
CA THR A 238 1.80 -7.91 -5.39
C THR A 238 3.28 -8.12 -5.09
N SER A 239 3.63 -8.35 -3.83
CA SER A 239 5.01 -8.49 -3.35
C SER A 239 5.56 -9.93 -3.35
N PHE A 240 4.95 -10.87 -4.07
CA PHE A 240 5.43 -12.27 -4.16
C PHE A 240 6.50 -12.48 -5.24
N GLY A 241 7.06 -13.70 -5.32
CA GLY A 241 8.02 -14.10 -6.35
C GLY A 241 9.46 -13.75 -6.00
N HIS A 242 10.29 -13.47 -7.01
CA HIS A 242 11.72 -13.19 -6.84
C HIS A 242 12.03 -11.75 -6.37
N LEU A 243 11.02 -10.97 -5.96
CA LEU A 243 11.17 -9.57 -5.57
C LEU A 243 12.21 -9.37 -4.45
N ASN A 244 12.18 -10.22 -3.41
CA ASN A 244 13.09 -10.12 -2.28
C ASN A 244 14.55 -10.33 -2.68
N VAL A 245 14.82 -11.16 -3.68
CA VAL A 245 16.18 -11.39 -4.20
C VAL A 245 16.56 -10.24 -5.13
N MET A 246 15.66 -9.85 -6.02
CA MET A 246 15.86 -8.74 -6.96
C MET A 246 16.21 -7.44 -6.25
N ARG A 247 15.48 -7.07 -5.17
CA ARG A 247 15.77 -5.84 -4.44
C ARG A 247 17.17 -5.82 -3.85
N VAL A 248 17.71 -6.96 -3.39
CA VAL A 248 19.05 -7.02 -2.78
C VAL A 248 20.10 -6.71 -3.84
N GLU A 249 20.02 -7.36 -4.99
CA GLU A 249 20.93 -7.12 -6.10
C GLU A 249 20.80 -5.68 -6.63
N LEU A 250 19.59 -5.20 -6.84
CA LEU A 250 19.36 -3.85 -7.37
C LEU A 250 19.84 -2.74 -6.41
N MET A 251 19.73 -2.95 -5.10
CA MET A 251 20.31 -2.02 -4.12
C MET A 251 21.83 -1.98 -4.20
N GLN A 252 22.50 -3.12 -4.44
CA GLN A 252 23.95 -3.15 -4.66
C GLN A 252 24.34 -2.46 -5.98
N VAL A 253 23.56 -2.65 -7.05
CA VAL A 253 23.78 -1.96 -8.33
C VAL A 253 23.62 -0.44 -8.16
N LEU A 254 22.62 0.00 -7.38
CA LEU A 254 22.44 1.42 -7.08
C LEU A 254 23.61 1.98 -6.26
N GLU A 255 24.07 1.25 -5.26
CA GLU A 255 25.25 1.65 -4.46
C GLU A 255 26.51 1.74 -5.34
N GLU A 256 26.74 0.73 -6.20
CA GLU A 256 27.84 0.73 -7.16
C GLU A 256 27.75 1.92 -8.12
N SER A 257 26.53 2.26 -8.57
CA SER A 257 26.26 3.43 -9.41
C SER A 257 26.71 4.73 -8.73
N PHE A 258 26.32 4.95 -7.47
CA PHE A 258 26.78 6.14 -6.74
C PHE A 258 28.27 6.15 -6.46
N ARG A 259 28.88 4.98 -6.24
CA ARG A 259 30.34 4.88 -6.07
C ARG A 259 31.11 5.21 -7.36
N ILE A 260 30.51 4.97 -8.53
CA ILE A 260 31.06 5.41 -9.83
C ILE A 260 30.89 6.92 -9.99
N LEU A 261 29.66 7.41 -9.79
CA LEU A 261 29.34 8.83 -9.98
C LEU A 261 30.07 9.74 -8.99
N GLY A 262 30.32 9.26 -7.78
CA GLY A 262 31.07 9.96 -6.73
C GLY A 262 32.57 9.74 -6.77
N ALA A 263 33.11 9.09 -7.81
CA ALA A 263 34.55 8.92 -7.95
C ALA A 263 35.22 10.25 -8.34
N PRO A 264 36.35 10.64 -7.72
CA PRO A 264 36.99 11.94 -7.98
C PRO A 264 37.26 12.21 -9.47
N ASP A 265 37.74 11.20 -10.20
CA ASP A 265 38.02 11.29 -11.64
C ASP A 265 36.75 11.52 -12.48
N VAL A 266 35.60 11.01 -12.03
CA VAL A 266 34.30 11.23 -12.69
C VAL A 266 33.74 12.61 -12.33
N ILE A 267 33.87 13.04 -11.08
CA ILE A 267 33.47 14.38 -10.64
C ILE A 267 34.25 15.46 -11.40
N ASP A 268 35.58 15.34 -11.43
CA ASP A 268 36.50 16.27 -12.10
C ASP A 268 36.21 16.36 -13.61
N LEU A 269 35.90 15.22 -14.25
CA LEU A 269 35.57 15.14 -15.66
C LEU A 269 34.35 15.99 -16.05
N PHE A 270 33.34 16.05 -15.19
CA PHE A 270 32.12 16.83 -15.45
C PHE A 270 32.19 18.25 -14.87
N GLY A 271 33.19 18.55 -14.04
CA GLY A 271 33.28 19.82 -13.31
C GLY A 271 32.19 19.95 -12.25
N ALA A 272 31.83 18.84 -11.62
CA ALA A 272 30.79 18.73 -10.61
C ALA A 272 31.36 18.93 -9.19
N ASP A 273 30.51 19.25 -8.20
CA ASP A 273 30.93 19.26 -6.80
C ASP A 273 30.62 17.91 -6.12
N ASN A 274 29.57 17.22 -6.58
CA ASN A 274 29.14 15.95 -6.03
C ASN A 274 28.51 15.01 -7.09
N ALA A 275 28.21 13.77 -6.69
CA ALA A 275 27.66 12.74 -7.57
C ALA A 275 26.29 13.11 -8.19
N TRP A 276 25.48 13.95 -7.53
CA TRP A 276 24.21 14.41 -8.09
C TRP A 276 24.41 15.44 -9.18
N ASP A 277 25.38 16.34 -9.03
CA ASP A 277 25.69 17.30 -10.10
C ASP A 277 26.22 16.57 -11.33
N VAL A 278 26.97 15.48 -11.16
CA VAL A 278 27.36 14.58 -12.27
C VAL A 278 26.11 14.01 -12.98
N VAL A 279 25.10 13.58 -12.23
CA VAL A 279 23.83 13.08 -12.80
C VAL A 279 23.14 14.18 -13.60
N ASP A 280 23.04 15.39 -13.04
CA ASP A 280 22.41 16.53 -13.71
C ASP A 280 23.16 16.92 -14.98
N GLU A 281 24.49 17.03 -14.92
CA GLU A 281 25.34 17.37 -16.07
C GLU A 281 25.21 16.35 -17.20
N VAL A 282 25.20 15.04 -16.89
CA VAL A 282 25.05 14.01 -17.92
C VAL A 282 23.63 14.02 -18.51
N LEU A 283 22.60 14.23 -17.70
CA LEU A 283 21.21 14.31 -18.19
C LEU A 283 21.01 15.51 -19.11
N ILE A 284 21.54 16.67 -18.76
CA ILE A 284 21.47 17.88 -19.58
C ILE A 284 22.26 17.68 -20.88
N ARG A 285 23.52 17.24 -20.80
CA ARG A 285 24.42 17.16 -21.96
C ARG A 285 24.02 16.08 -22.97
N TYR A 286 23.50 14.94 -22.53
CA TYR A 286 23.28 13.78 -23.40
C TYR A 286 21.82 13.40 -23.61
N PHE A 287 20.91 13.89 -22.77
CA PHE A 287 19.50 13.51 -22.83
C PHE A 287 18.53 14.69 -22.94
N ASP A 288 19.02 15.94 -22.88
CA ASP A 288 18.20 17.16 -22.89
C ASP A 288 17.08 17.13 -21.82
N GLU A 289 17.37 16.49 -20.69
CA GLU A 289 16.44 16.31 -19.57
C GLU A 289 16.91 17.18 -18.39
N ARG A 290 16.04 18.09 -17.92
CA ARG A 290 16.27 18.81 -16.66
C ARG A 290 15.65 18.03 -15.51
N LEU A 291 16.47 17.71 -14.51
CA LEU A 291 16.05 16.89 -13.40
C LEU A 291 15.45 17.74 -12.26
N GLN A 292 14.33 17.28 -11.70
CA GLN A 292 13.87 17.70 -10.37
C GLN A 292 14.34 16.69 -9.32
N SER A 293 15.65 16.72 -9.04
CA SER A 293 16.34 15.71 -8.22
C SER A 293 15.87 15.76 -6.77
N SER A 294 15.82 16.97 -6.20
CA SER A 294 15.48 17.21 -4.80
C SER A 294 14.08 16.66 -4.40
N PRO A 295 12.96 17.01 -5.07
CA PRO A 295 11.66 16.44 -4.72
C PRO A 295 11.61 14.91 -4.85
N ARG A 296 12.22 14.34 -5.91
CA ARG A 296 12.23 12.88 -6.11
C ARG A 296 13.05 12.14 -5.07
N GLN A 297 14.22 12.67 -4.70
CA GLN A 297 15.05 12.10 -3.65
C GLN A 297 14.32 12.09 -2.32
N ARG A 298 13.69 13.23 -1.96
CA ARG A 298 12.88 13.33 -0.75
C ARG A 298 11.72 12.34 -0.78
N MET A 299 10.98 12.26 -1.89
CA MET A 299 9.95 11.22 -2.06
C MET A 299 10.49 9.81 -1.90
N ALA A 300 11.71 9.52 -2.39
CA ALA A 300 12.31 8.19 -2.32
C ALA A 300 12.59 7.77 -0.88
N VAL A 301 13.28 8.62 -0.11
CA VAL A 301 13.67 8.34 1.28
C VAL A 301 12.43 8.23 2.16
N THR A 302 11.62 9.29 2.17
CA THR A 302 10.42 9.38 3.01
C THR A 302 9.39 8.31 2.66
N GLY A 303 9.18 8.04 1.37
CA GLY A 303 8.24 7.01 0.96
C GLY A 303 8.70 5.61 1.33
N ARG A 304 10.01 5.34 1.28
CA ARG A 304 10.59 4.08 1.77
C ARG A 304 10.42 3.94 3.28
N GLU A 305 10.62 5.00 4.05
CA GLU A 305 10.43 5.00 5.52
C GLU A 305 8.98 4.70 5.89
N VAL A 306 8.02 5.38 5.25
CA VAL A 306 6.58 5.14 5.46
C VAL A 306 6.22 3.68 5.15
N LEU A 307 6.72 3.12 4.04
CA LEU A 307 6.47 1.72 3.68
C LEU A 307 7.15 0.73 4.64
N ARG A 308 8.34 1.04 5.17
CA ARG A 308 9.02 0.21 6.16
C ARG A 308 8.30 0.21 7.50
N TRP A 309 7.81 1.37 7.93
CA TRP A 309 6.99 1.47 9.12
C TRP A 309 5.74 0.60 8.98
N LEU A 310 5.06 0.65 7.82
CA LEU A 310 3.88 -0.17 7.51
C LEU A 310 4.14 -1.69 7.59
N ALA A 311 5.39 -2.13 7.49
CA ALA A 311 5.76 -3.53 7.61
C ALA A 311 5.66 -4.06 9.05
N GLY A 312 5.65 -3.18 10.06
CA GLY A 312 5.62 -3.57 11.46
C GLY A 312 4.29 -4.21 11.90
N PRO A 313 4.31 -4.94 13.04
CA PRO A 313 3.11 -5.60 13.58
C PRO A 313 2.09 -4.60 14.16
N HIS A 314 2.55 -3.41 14.57
CA HIS A 314 1.76 -2.40 15.30
C HIS A 314 0.49 -1.90 14.61
N ILE A 315 0.37 -2.05 13.29
CA ILE A 315 -0.86 -1.68 12.59
C ILE A 315 -2.02 -2.65 12.84
N LEU A 316 -1.69 -3.87 13.29
CA LEU A 316 -2.65 -4.89 13.70
C LEU A 316 -3.10 -4.70 15.15
N GLU A 317 -2.29 -4.04 15.97
CA GLU A 317 -2.58 -3.82 17.39
C GLU A 317 -3.79 -2.88 17.56
N THR A 318 -4.68 -3.27 18.46
CA THR A 318 -5.95 -2.57 18.69
C THR A 318 -5.77 -1.34 19.58
N ALA A 319 -4.77 -1.35 20.46
CA ALA A 319 -4.48 -0.28 21.42
C ALA A 319 -4.26 1.08 20.70
N ARG A 320 -5.00 2.10 21.15
CA ARG A 320 -4.98 3.43 20.54
C ARG A 320 -3.69 4.17 20.84
N GLY A 321 -3.32 4.30 22.12
CA GLY A 321 -2.14 5.04 22.55
C GLY A 321 -0.83 4.50 21.96
N GLU A 322 -0.66 3.18 21.92
CA GLU A 322 0.52 2.54 21.33
C GLU A 322 0.64 2.82 19.83
N PHE A 323 -0.44 2.61 19.07
CA PHE A 323 -0.47 2.90 17.65
C PHE A 323 -0.18 4.38 17.36
N GLU A 324 -0.74 5.30 18.17
CA GLU A 324 -0.51 6.73 18.04
C GLU A 324 0.96 7.12 18.29
N ALA A 325 1.57 6.56 19.34
CA ALA A 325 2.98 6.80 19.67
C ALA A 325 3.90 6.31 18.54
N LEU A 326 3.62 5.13 17.97
CA LEU A 326 4.39 4.59 16.86
C LEU A 326 4.16 5.36 15.56
N LEU A 327 2.94 5.88 15.35
CA LEU A 327 2.59 6.70 14.19
C LEU A 327 3.38 8.02 14.13
N MET A 328 3.88 8.49 15.28
CA MET A 328 4.70 9.71 15.35
C MET A 328 5.98 9.59 14.51
N GLN A 329 6.54 8.38 14.38
CA GLN A 329 7.77 8.13 13.62
C GLN A 329 7.64 8.49 12.14
N ILE A 330 6.44 8.39 11.57
CA ILE A 330 6.19 8.70 10.16
C ILE A 330 5.46 10.03 9.94
N ALA A 331 5.22 10.81 10.99
CA ALA A 331 4.51 12.08 10.88
C ALA A 331 5.22 13.07 9.93
N GLU A 332 6.52 13.28 10.16
CA GLU A 332 7.36 14.15 9.33
C GLU A 332 7.68 13.54 7.96
N PRO A 333 8.10 12.27 7.84
CA PRO A 333 8.25 11.62 6.53
C PRO A 333 7.00 11.70 5.65
N ALA A 334 5.80 11.52 6.23
CA ALA A 334 4.55 11.64 5.49
C ALA A 334 4.30 13.07 4.96
N GLU A 335 4.58 14.11 5.74
CA GLU A 335 4.47 15.51 5.31
C GLU A 335 5.49 15.85 4.22
N GLU A 336 6.75 15.44 4.39
CA GLU A 336 7.81 15.66 3.39
C GLU A 336 7.47 14.95 2.07
N TRP A 337 7.00 13.69 2.14
CA TRP A 337 6.57 12.94 0.97
C TRP A 337 5.43 13.64 0.24
N LEU A 338 4.41 14.09 0.98
CA LEU A 338 3.23 14.74 0.40
C LEU A 338 3.59 16.07 -0.25
N THR A 339 4.44 16.86 0.39
CA THR A 339 4.92 18.15 -0.14
C THR A 339 5.74 17.94 -1.42
N SER A 340 6.62 16.93 -1.42
CA SER A 340 7.42 16.60 -2.60
C SER A 340 6.56 16.05 -3.75
N ALA A 341 5.58 15.20 -3.44
CA ALA A 341 4.61 14.70 -4.41
C ALA A 341 3.74 15.80 -5.02
N GLN A 342 3.38 16.82 -4.24
CA GLN A 342 2.64 18.00 -4.71
C GLN A 342 3.47 18.89 -5.63
N ALA A 343 4.73 19.15 -5.28
CA ALA A 343 5.65 19.89 -6.14
C ALA A 343 5.76 19.25 -7.53
N MET A 344 5.58 17.94 -7.60
CA MET A 344 5.60 17.15 -8.83
C MET A 344 4.22 16.85 -9.43
N SER A 345 3.14 17.41 -8.87
CA SER A 345 1.75 17.14 -9.27
C SER A 345 1.34 15.65 -9.26
N LEU A 346 2.01 14.82 -8.45
CA LEU A 346 1.73 13.40 -8.29
C LEU A 346 0.63 13.14 -7.25
N ALA A 347 0.52 13.99 -6.23
CA ALA A 347 -0.50 13.88 -5.20
C ALA A 347 -1.13 15.25 -4.91
N ARG A 348 -2.39 15.23 -4.44
CA ARG A 348 -3.08 16.41 -3.93
C ARG A 348 -3.25 16.29 -2.42
N ARG A 349 -3.19 17.42 -1.70
CA ARG A 349 -3.57 17.47 -0.29
C ARG A 349 -5.08 17.33 -0.20
N THR A 350 -5.54 16.43 0.67
CA THR A 350 -6.95 16.46 1.08
C THR A 350 -7.20 17.71 1.93
N GLY A 351 -8.30 18.43 1.67
CA GLY A 351 -8.76 19.56 2.51
C GLY A 351 -8.33 20.97 2.06
N THR A 352 -7.48 21.13 1.04
CA THR A 352 -7.11 22.47 0.51
C THR A 352 -8.25 23.17 -0.24
N ASP A 353 -9.25 22.43 -0.74
CA ASP A 353 -10.40 23.01 -1.46
C ASP A 353 -11.37 23.79 -0.56
N ARG A 354 -11.24 23.71 0.77
CA ARG A 354 -12.12 24.41 1.72
C ARG A 354 -11.59 25.77 2.17
N VAL A 355 -10.36 26.13 1.81
CA VAL A 355 -9.79 27.45 2.13
C VAL A 355 -9.79 28.27 0.85
N LEU A 356 -10.80 29.12 0.69
CA LEU A 356 -10.78 30.14 -0.34
C LEU A 356 -9.53 30.99 -0.15
N PRO A 357 -8.81 31.35 -1.24
CA PRO A 357 -7.71 32.30 -1.15
C PRO A 357 -8.17 33.56 -0.42
N TRP A 358 -7.40 34.02 0.57
CA TRP A 358 -7.66 35.24 1.33
C TRP A 358 -8.02 36.45 0.44
N GLU A 359 -7.46 36.49 -0.78
CA GLU A 359 -7.75 37.51 -1.79
C GLU A 359 -9.21 37.55 -2.26
N GLN A 360 -9.96 36.45 -2.14
CA GLN A 360 -11.39 36.39 -2.48
C GLN A 360 -12.31 36.84 -1.33
N LEU A 361 -11.82 36.89 -0.08
CA LEU A 361 -12.58 37.39 1.07
C LEU A 361 -12.56 38.93 1.18
N GLY A 362 -11.61 39.60 0.53
CA GLY A 362 -11.47 41.07 0.56
C GLY A 362 -12.42 41.85 -0.37
N ARG A 363 -13.27 41.19 -1.17
CA ARG A 363 -14.24 41.85 -2.07
C ARG A 363 -15.71 41.59 -1.75
N ALA A 364 -16.00 40.91 -0.63
CA ALA A 364 -17.38 40.62 -0.20
C ALA A 364 -17.87 41.56 0.91
N GLY A 365 -17.27 42.74 1.03
CA GLY A 365 -17.77 43.82 1.89
C GLY A 365 -18.26 44.97 1.02
N ILE A 366 -19.59 45.14 0.96
CA ILE A 366 -20.39 46.21 0.33
C ILE A 366 -21.22 45.71 -0.87
N ALA A 367 -22.49 45.43 -0.56
CA ALA A 367 -23.66 45.28 -1.44
C ALA A 367 -23.63 44.20 -2.53
N ALA A 368 -23.98 42.96 -2.15
CA ALA A 368 -24.60 42.01 -3.08
C ALA A 368 -26.03 41.74 -2.61
N ALA A 369 -26.98 42.06 -3.49
CA ALA A 369 -28.41 41.95 -3.24
C ALA A 369 -28.81 40.52 -2.87
N VAL A 370 -29.64 40.41 -1.82
CA VAL A 370 -30.32 39.20 -1.40
C VAL A 370 -31.23 38.74 -2.54
N ALA A 371 -30.79 37.74 -3.30
CA ALA A 371 -31.68 37.00 -4.18
C ALA A 371 -32.38 35.93 -3.33
N GLU A 372 -33.64 36.21 -2.98
CA GLU A 372 -34.56 35.30 -2.33
C GLU A 372 -34.62 33.96 -3.10
N ARG A 373 -34.24 32.88 -2.43
CA ARG A 373 -34.48 31.52 -2.90
C ARG A 373 -35.97 31.20 -2.71
N SER A 374 -36.73 31.17 -3.80
CA SER A 374 -38.02 30.47 -3.86
C SER A 374 -37.84 28.98 -4.21
N PRO A 375 -38.76 28.10 -3.79
CA PRO A 375 -38.49 26.70 -3.56
C PRO A 375 -38.88 25.78 -4.74
N VAL A 376 -38.25 24.61 -4.78
CA VAL A 376 -38.61 23.41 -5.57
C VAL A 376 -38.57 23.56 -7.09
N THR A 377 -37.52 22.99 -7.70
CA THR A 377 -37.62 22.45 -9.07
C THR A 377 -36.93 21.09 -9.07
N MET A 378 -37.73 20.03 -9.17
CA MET A 378 -37.29 18.65 -9.30
C MET A 378 -36.43 18.45 -10.57
N PRO A 379 -35.38 17.62 -10.54
CA PRO A 379 -34.60 17.31 -11.73
C PRO A 379 -35.39 16.43 -12.71
N ARG A 380 -35.39 16.81 -13.99
CA ARG A 380 -35.99 16.05 -15.10
C ARG A 380 -35.32 14.67 -15.21
N THR A 381 -36.16 13.63 -15.20
CA THR A 381 -35.82 12.24 -15.48
C THR A 381 -35.25 12.09 -16.90
N ARG A 382 -34.12 11.39 -16.99
CA ARG A 382 -33.44 11.02 -18.24
C ARG A 382 -34.21 9.85 -18.88
N SER A 383 -34.63 10.01 -20.13
CA SER A 383 -35.24 8.94 -20.93
C SER A 383 -34.28 7.76 -21.15
N PRO A 384 -34.77 6.50 -21.17
CA PRO A 384 -33.93 5.32 -21.38
C PRO A 384 -33.51 5.18 -22.85
N ARG A 385 -32.25 4.78 -23.04
CA ARG A 385 -31.60 4.50 -24.33
C ARG A 385 -32.19 3.22 -24.95
N ALA A 386 -32.61 3.29 -26.21
CA ALA A 386 -33.12 2.16 -26.98
C ALA A 386 -32.04 1.09 -27.24
N MET A 387 -32.35 -0.17 -26.94
CA MET A 387 -31.53 -1.34 -27.28
C MET A 387 -31.72 -1.73 -28.75
N PRO A 388 -30.69 -2.24 -29.45
CA PRO A 388 -30.84 -2.76 -30.81
C PRO A 388 -31.58 -4.12 -30.81
N PRO A 389 -32.33 -4.46 -31.88
CA PRO A 389 -33.10 -5.70 -31.94
C PRO A 389 -32.21 -6.94 -32.15
N PRO A 390 -32.65 -8.13 -31.70
CA PRO A 390 -31.92 -9.38 -31.85
C PRO A 390 -31.88 -9.86 -33.32
N VAL A 391 -30.70 -10.30 -33.75
CA VAL A 391 -30.47 -10.90 -35.07
C VAL A 391 -30.91 -12.36 -35.03
N TYR A 392 -31.98 -12.70 -35.77
CA TYR A 392 -32.35 -14.09 -36.03
C TYR A 392 -31.66 -14.61 -37.30
N PRO A 393 -31.16 -15.87 -37.32
CA PRO A 393 -30.59 -16.46 -38.52
C PRO A 393 -31.67 -16.73 -39.57
N ARG A 394 -31.45 -16.21 -40.79
CA ARG A 394 -32.32 -16.42 -41.97
C ARG A 394 -32.31 -17.90 -42.38
N ARG A 395 -33.51 -18.49 -42.39
CA ARG A 395 -33.81 -19.82 -42.91
C ARG A 395 -33.79 -19.78 -44.45
N ASN A 396 -32.66 -20.09 -45.06
CA ASN A 396 -32.61 -20.36 -46.49
C ASN A 396 -33.00 -21.82 -46.73
N GLY A 397 -34.16 -22.02 -47.35
CA GLY A 397 -34.65 -23.32 -47.77
C GLY A 397 -33.76 -23.91 -48.86
N ARG A 398 -33.07 -25.00 -48.53
CA ARG A 398 -32.79 -26.16 -49.38
C ARG A 398 -32.25 -27.25 -48.46
N GLY A 399 -33.02 -28.34 -48.33
CA GLY A 399 -32.68 -29.45 -47.47
C GLY A 399 -31.48 -30.25 -47.98
N THR A 400 -30.76 -30.86 -47.05
CA THR A 400 -30.37 -32.28 -47.07
C THR A 400 -29.82 -32.64 -45.70
N TYR A 401 -30.44 -33.63 -45.06
CA TYR A 401 -29.88 -34.38 -43.93
C TYR A 401 -28.67 -35.19 -44.42
N ARG A 402 -27.54 -35.12 -43.71
CA ARG A 402 -26.58 -36.23 -43.67
C ARG A 402 -25.75 -36.19 -42.38
N GLY A 403 -25.99 -37.17 -41.51
CA GLY A 403 -25.10 -37.46 -40.39
C GLY A 403 -23.77 -38.07 -40.87
N GLY A 404 -22.74 -37.97 -40.05
CA GLY A 404 -21.41 -38.49 -40.41
C GLY A 404 -20.36 -38.34 -39.32
N ARG A 405 -20.38 -39.31 -38.41
CA ARG A 405 -19.42 -39.74 -37.39
C ARG A 405 -17.92 -39.65 -37.74
N SER A 406 -17.10 -39.75 -36.67
CA SER A 406 -15.67 -40.12 -36.56
C SER A 406 -14.65 -38.98 -36.69
N GLY A 407 -13.58 -38.90 -35.89
CA GLY A 407 -12.98 -39.89 -35.01
C GLY A 407 -11.95 -39.29 -34.03
N ARG A 408 -11.71 -40.10 -33.00
CA ARG A 408 -10.88 -39.98 -31.81
C ARG A 408 -9.39 -40.17 -32.17
N ARG A 409 -8.45 -39.51 -31.46
CA ARG A 409 -7.17 -40.15 -31.12
C ARG A 409 -6.55 -39.59 -29.82
N VAL A 410 -6.16 -40.55 -28.99
CA VAL A 410 -5.46 -40.48 -27.71
C VAL A 410 -4.10 -41.10 -27.94
N THR A 411 -3.04 -40.58 -27.29
CA THR A 411 -1.72 -41.23 -27.10
C THR A 411 -1.15 -40.68 -25.79
N ALA A 412 -1.08 -41.41 -24.66
CA ALA A 412 -0.33 -42.62 -24.31
C ALA A 412 1.17 -42.36 -24.03
N TYR A 413 1.55 -42.57 -22.76
CA TYR A 413 2.91 -42.64 -22.20
C TYR A 413 3.65 -43.91 -22.64
N PRO A 414 4.99 -43.93 -22.48
CA PRO A 414 5.65 -45.18 -22.09
C PRO A 414 6.66 -45.01 -20.93
N ARG A 415 6.76 -46.05 -20.09
CA ARG A 415 7.98 -46.50 -19.39
C ARG A 415 8.18 -47.98 -19.77
N PRO A 416 9.43 -48.43 -19.85
CA PRO A 416 9.93 -49.35 -18.82
C PRO A 416 10.88 -48.66 -17.84
#